data_AF-A0AA35R3G4-F1
#
_entry.id   AF-A0AA35R3G4-F1
#
_cell.length_a   1.000
_cell.length_b   1.000
_cell.length_c   1.000
_cell.angle_alpha   90.00
_cell.angle_beta   90.00
_cell.angle_gamma   90.00
#
_symmetry.space_group_name_H-M   'P 1'
#
loop_
_entity.id
_entity.type
_entity.pdbx_description
1 polymer ?
#
loop_
_entity_poly.entity_id
_entity_poly.type
_entity_poly.pdbx_seq_one_letter_code
_entity_poly.pdbx_strand_id
1 'polypeptide(L)'
;MVVVLFSSLYAGSKVVSLPRFEPELFLNAISKYKTDIVNIVPPLIIFLAKHPMVDDYDLSCIRQITSGAAPLGGDLVEAARARLKCDVIRQAYGLTETSPVTHMVPASLSKEKPQSIGVPVKSTDVKVVDPETNETRSTGEEGEIWIRGPNVMKGYLNLPDATRNCITDDGWFRTGDIGHFDEDGWFYITDRLKELIKVKGLQVAPAELEALLVTHEKIADAAVIGVANERLGEAPRAYVVKKNSSLREREVEEYVAGRVAKHKHLVGGVEFVDAIPKSASGKILRRLLKQI
;
A
#
# COMPACT_ATOMS: atom_id res chain seq x y z
N MET A 1 7.71 -6.59 10.64
CA MET A 1 8.64 -7.54 11.30
C MET A 1 8.17 -7.94 12.71
N VAL A 2 7.76 -6.99 13.56
CA VAL A 2 7.39 -7.23 14.97
C VAL A 2 6.35 -8.35 15.16
N VAL A 3 5.23 -8.35 14.42
CA VAL A 3 4.19 -9.39 14.56
C VAL A 3 4.67 -10.78 14.15
N VAL A 4 5.45 -10.88 13.07
CA VAL A 4 6.03 -12.17 12.65
C VAL A 4 6.97 -12.69 13.73
N LEU A 5 7.86 -11.83 14.24
CA LEU A 5 8.81 -12.21 15.29
C LEU A 5 8.10 -12.68 16.57
N PHE A 6 7.19 -11.88 17.12
CA PHE A 6 6.52 -12.22 18.38
C PHE A 6 5.58 -13.41 18.25
N SER A 7 4.85 -13.55 17.14
CA SER A 7 4.01 -14.73 16.92
C SER A 7 4.84 -16.00 16.78
N SER A 8 5.97 -15.95 16.08
CA SER A 8 6.89 -17.08 15.98
C SER A 8 7.52 -17.43 17.32
N LEU A 9 7.99 -16.45 18.08
CA LEU A 9 8.57 -16.69 19.41
C LEU A 9 7.54 -17.27 20.39
N TYR A 10 6.32 -16.72 20.40
CA TYR A 10 5.22 -17.23 21.21
C TYR A 10 4.87 -18.68 20.86
N ALA A 11 4.92 -19.04 19.57
CA ALA A 11 4.69 -20.40 19.09
C ALA A 11 5.91 -21.34 19.26
N GLY A 12 7.02 -20.89 19.84
CA GLY A 12 8.25 -21.68 19.94
C GLY A 12 8.88 -22.01 18.59
N SER A 13 8.56 -21.25 17.55
CA SER A 13 9.02 -21.49 16.18
C SER A 13 10.46 -21.00 15.97
N LYS A 14 11.17 -21.66 15.05
CA LYS A 14 12.47 -21.19 14.57
C LYS A 14 12.27 -19.97 13.67
N VAL A 15 12.86 -18.84 14.05
CA VAL A 15 12.85 -17.62 13.24
C VAL A 15 14.10 -17.55 12.38
N VAL A 16 13.93 -17.57 11.06
CA VAL A 16 15.01 -17.33 10.09
C VAL A 16 14.84 -15.92 9.55
N SER A 17 15.72 -15.00 9.98
CA SER A 17 15.73 -13.61 9.52
C SER A 17 16.92 -13.36 8.59
N LEU A 18 16.70 -12.59 7.53
CA LEU A 18 17.75 -12.12 6.64
C LEU A 18 17.95 -10.61 6.82
N PRO A 19 19.20 -10.10 6.83
CA PRO A 19 19.47 -8.67 7.03
C PRO A 19 18.97 -7.82 5.86
N ARG A 20 18.95 -8.40 4.66
CA ARG A 20 18.43 -7.81 3.42
C ARG A 20 18.04 -8.93 2.46
N PHE A 21 17.24 -8.60 1.45
CA PHE A 21 16.95 -9.55 0.37
C PHE A 21 18.15 -9.65 -0.57
N GLU A 22 18.70 -10.85 -0.67
CA GLU A 22 19.62 -11.28 -1.71
C GLU A 22 19.07 -12.60 -2.27
N PRO A 23 18.86 -12.73 -3.59
CA PRO A 23 18.13 -13.86 -4.17
C PRO A 23 18.67 -15.24 -3.76
N GLU A 24 19.99 -15.47 -3.89
CA GLU A 24 20.61 -16.74 -3.54
C GLU A 24 20.57 -17.01 -2.04
N LEU A 25 20.84 -16.00 -1.21
CA LEU A 25 20.78 -16.13 0.25
C LEU A 25 19.36 -16.49 0.71
N PHE A 26 18.35 -15.88 0.10
CA PHE A 26 16.94 -16.12 0.41
C PHE A 26 16.50 -17.54 0.07
N LEU A 27 16.81 -18.01 -1.15
CA LEU A 27 16.48 -19.37 -1.57
C LEU A 27 17.26 -20.42 -0.76
N ASN A 28 18.57 -20.21 -0.57
CA ASN A 28 19.39 -21.07 0.28
C ASN A 28 18.86 -21.15 1.71
N ALA A 29 18.44 -20.03 2.30
CA ALA A 29 17.91 -20.01 3.65
C ALA A 29 16.64 -20.86 3.77
N ILE A 30 15.72 -20.77 2.80
CA ILE A 30 14.52 -21.62 2.78
C ILE A 30 14.90 -23.09 2.66
N SER A 31 15.73 -23.47 1.68
CA SER A 31 16.10 -24.87 1.45
C SER A 31 16.91 -25.47 2.59
N LYS A 32 17.88 -24.72 3.14
CA LYS A 32 18.76 -25.17 4.22
C LYS A 32 18.03 -25.31 5.55
N TYR A 33 17.19 -24.34 5.90
CA TYR A 33 16.51 -24.32 7.20
C TYR A 33 15.10 -24.89 7.16
N LYS A 34 14.63 -25.32 5.97
CA LYS A 34 13.30 -25.90 5.73
C LYS A 34 12.19 -24.98 6.24
N THR A 35 12.25 -23.71 5.85
CA THR A 35 11.28 -22.68 6.26
C THR A 35 9.92 -22.95 5.65
N ASP A 36 8.96 -23.37 6.48
CA ASP A 36 7.63 -23.83 6.06
C ASP A 36 6.60 -22.71 5.95
N ILE A 37 6.73 -21.67 6.77
CA ILE A 37 5.95 -20.41 6.67
C ILE A 37 6.84 -19.27 6.21
N VAL A 38 6.48 -18.65 5.09
CA VAL A 38 7.21 -17.54 4.49
C VAL A 38 6.35 -16.28 4.51
N ASN A 39 6.85 -15.22 5.17
CA ASN A 39 6.17 -13.91 5.23
C ASN A 39 6.95 -12.92 4.35
N ILE A 40 6.33 -12.45 3.26
CA ILE A 40 7.00 -11.66 2.23
C ILE A 40 6.11 -10.53 1.70
N VAL A 41 6.66 -9.73 0.78
CA VAL A 41 5.96 -8.63 0.10
C VAL A 41 5.79 -8.96 -1.39
N PRO A 42 4.88 -8.29 -2.13
CA PRO A 42 4.56 -8.64 -3.51
C PRO A 42 5.75 -8.80 -4.48
N PRO A 43 6.81 -7.96 -4.44
CA PRO A 43 7.99 -8.16 -5.29
C PRO A 43 8.66 -9.53 -5.12
N LEU A 44 8.63 -10.10 -3.91
CA LEU A 44 9.20 -11.41 -3.64
C LEU A 44 8.31 -12.55 -4.11
N ILE A 45 6.99 -12.36 -4.12
CA ILE A 45 6.05 -13.29 -4.77
C ILE A 45 6.32 -13.32 -6.28
N ILE A 46 6.55 -12.15 -6.91
CA ILE A 46 6.93 -12.05 -8.34
C ILE A 46 8.24 -12.81 -8.60
N PHE A 47 9.24 -12.59 -7.75
CA PHE A 47 10.51 -13.30 -7.83
C PHE A 47 10.32 -14.82 -7.76
N LEU A 48 9.61 -15.32 -6.75
CA LEU A 48 9.32 -16.75 -6.60
C LEU A 48 8.52 -17.31 -7.78
N ALA A 49 7.55 -16.56 -8.30
CA ALA A 49 6.71 -17.00 -9.41
C ALA A 49 7.44 -17.04 -10.76
N LYS A 50 8.36 -16.10 -11.03
CA LYS A 50 8.87 -15.86 -12.40
C LYS A 50 10.37 -16.04 -12.59
N HIS A 51 11.19 -15.90 -11.55
CA HIS A 51 12.64 -15.87 -11.73
C HIS A 51 13.21 -17.29 -11.94
N PRO A 52 14.00 -17.57 -12.99
CA PRO A 52 14.41 -18.94 -13.34
C PRO A 52 15.23 -19.63 -12.24
N MET A 53 16.12 -18.89 -11.56
CA MET A 53 16.94 -19.42 -10.45
C MET A 53 16.14 -20.10 -9.33
N VAL A 54 14.84 -19.83 -9.18
CA VAL A 54 13.99 -20.53 -8.19
C VAL A 54 13.94 -22.03 -8.45
N ASP A 55 14.07 -22.47 -9.71
CA ASP A 55 14.01 -23.89 -10.09
C ASP A 55 15.28 -24.67 -9.67
N ASP A 56 16.36 -23.97 -9.33
CA ASP A 56 17.62 -24.57 -8.87
C ASP A 56 17.59 -24.95 -7.37
N TYR A 57 16.49 -24.67 -6.67
CA TYR A 57 16.37 -24.83 -5.22
C TYR A 57 15.16 -25.68 -4.82
N ASP A 58 15.37 -26.56 -3.85
CA ASP A 58 14.28 -27.30 -3.21
C ASP A 58 13.50 -26.40 -2.25
N LEU A 59 12.33 -25.93 -2.69
CA LEU A 59 11.39 -25.13 -1.91
C LEU A 59 10.13 -25.91 -1.49
N SER A 60 10.13 -27.25 -1.63
CA SER A 60 8.97 -28.09 -1.31
C SER A 60 8.52 -28.05 0.15
N CYS A 61 9.38 -27.55 1.04
CA CYS A 61 9.07 -27.34 2.45
C CYS A 61 8.04 -26.21 2.70
N ILE A 62 7.84 -25.30 1.75
CA ILE A 62 6.93 -24.16 1.92
C ILE A 62 5.48 -24.68 1.91
N ARG A 63 4.81 -24.60 3.06
CA ARG A 63 3.37 -24.92 3.18
C ARG A 63 2.49 -23.68 3.13
N GLN A 64 3.03 -22.51 3.44
CA GLN A 64 2.27 -21.27 3.52
C GLN A 64 3.12 -20.06 3.17
N ILE A 65 2.55 -19.18 2.35
CA ILE A 65 3.06 -17.84 2.08
C ILE A 65 2.01 -16.82 2.50
N THR A 66 2.42 -15.86 3.32
CA THR A 66 1.59 -14.69 3.64
C THR A 66 2.24 -13.44 3.05
N SER A 67 1.46 -12.69 2.26
CA SER A 67 1.87 -11.42 1.69
C SER A 67 1.06 -10.28 2.31
N GLY A 68 1.70 -9.13 2.49
CA GLY A 68 1.03 -7.91 2.93
C GLY A 68 1.65 -6.66 2.35
N ALA A 69 1.31 -5.51 2.94
CA ALA A 69 1.75 -4.16 2.57
C ALA A 69 1.23 -3.60 1.25
N ALA A 70 0.99 -4.43 0.23
CA ALA A 70 0.37 -4.02 -1.02
C ALA A 70 -0.48 -5.15 -1.64
N PRO A 71 -1.48 -4.81 -2.46
CA PRO A 71 -2.32 -5.79 -3.12
C PRO A 71 -1.54 -6.76 -4.01
N LEU A 72 -1.94 -8.03 -4.02
CA LEU A 72 -1.50 -9.03 -4.98
C LEU A 72 -2.53 -9.24 -6.09
N GLY A 73 -2.07 -9.34 -7.34
CA GLY A 73 -2.91 -9.77 -8.45
C GLY A 73 -3.16 -11.28 -8.43
N GLY A 74 -4.38 -11.72 -8.75
CA GLY A 74 -4.77 -13.14 -8.76
C GLY A 74 -3.87 -14.00 -9.66
N ASP A 75 -3.57 -13.56 -10.86
CA ASP A 75 -2.70 -14.28 -11.81
C ASP A 75 -1.30 -14.56 -11.24
N LEU A 76 -0.77 -13.61 -10.47
CA LEU A 76 0.53 -13.75 -9.83
C LEU A 76 0.48 -14.80 -8.70
N VAL A 77 -0.60 -14.82 -7.93
CA VAL A 77 -0.83 -15.81 -6.86
C VAL A 77 -0.90 -17.21 -7.46
N GLU A 78 -1.65 -17.39 -8.54
CA GLU A 78 -1.79 -18.69 -9.19
C GLU A 78 -0.49 -19.15 -9.86
N ALA A 79 0.27 -18.26 -10.49
CA ALA A 79 1.60 -18.58 -10.99
C ALA A 79 2.56 -19.05 -9.88
N ALA A 80 2.57 -18.35 -8.74
CA ALA A 80 3.38 -18.74 -7.59
C ALA A 80 2.92 -20.09 -6.99
N ARG A 81 1.61 -20.29 -6.86
CA ARG A 81 1.00 -21.53 -6.35
C ARG A 81 1.39 -22.73 -7.21
N ALA A 82 1.23 -22.61 -8.52
CA ALA A 82 1.54 -23.68 -9.47
C ALA A 82 3.03 -24.05 -9.42
N ARG A 83 3.92 -23.05 -9.41
CA ARG A 83 5.38 -23.28 -9.41
C ARG A 83 5.88 -23.86 -8.09
N LEU A 84 5.45 -23.28 -6.97
CA LEU A 84 5.92 -23.70 -5.63
C LEU A 84 5.18 -24.91 -5.08
N LYS A 85 4.09 -25.35 -5.73
CA LYS A 85 3.17 -26.38 -5.24
C LYS A 85 2.66 -26.06 -3.82
N CYS A 86 2.43 -24.76 -3.55
CA CYS A 86 2.01 -24.25 -2.26
C CYS A 86 0.55 -23.78 -2.33
N ASP A 87 -0.34 -24.54 -1.70
CA ASP A 87 -1.78 -24.29 -1.73
C ASP A 87 -2.25 -23.14 -0.84
N VAL A 88 -1.40 -22.59 0.03
CA VAL A 88 -1.78 -21.49 0.91
C VAL A 88 -0.91 -20.27 0.63
N ILE A 89 -1.35 -19.45 -0.32
CA ILE A 89 -0.80 -18.11 -0.56
C ILE A 89 -1.91 -17.13 -0.22
N ARG A 90 -1.72 -16.34 0.84
CA ARG A 90 -2.77 -15.52 1.43
C ARG A 90 -2.34 -14.07 1.63
N GLN A 91 -3.30 -13.16 1.59
CA GLN A 91 -3.08 -11.74 1.84
C GLN A 91 -3.39 -11.37 3.29
N ALA A 92 -2.69 -10.37 3.80
CA ALA A 92 -3.00 -9.70 5.06
C ALA A 92 -2.90 -8.19 4.88
N TYR A 93 -3.84 -7.47 5.48
CA TYR A 93 -3.91 -6.02 5.47
C TYR A 93 -3.84 -5.46 6.89
N GLY A 94 -3.29 -4.25 7.00
CA GLY A 94 -3.04 -3.63 8.28
C GLY A 94 -2.24 -2.33 8.16
N LEU A 95 -2.23 -1.55 9.24
CA LEU A 95 -1.49 -0.30 9.38
C LEU A 95 -0.62 -0.36 10.63
N THR A 96 0.40 0.49 10.73
CA THR A 96 1.25 0.55 11.94
C THR A 96 0.41 0.84 13.19
N GLU A 97 -0.58 1.72 13.02
CA GLU A 97 -1.55 2.17 14.01
C GLU A 97 -2.47 1.05 14.53
N THR A 98 -2.47 -0.12 13.88
CA THR A 98 -3.32 -1.26 14.24
C THR A 98 -2.52 -2.52 14.62
N SER A 99 -1.24 -2.35 14.98
CA SER A 99 -0.34 -3.38 15.52
C SER A 99 -0.19 -4.75 14.79
N PRO A 100 0.07 -4.82 13.47
CA PRO A 100 -0.51 -4.04 12.40
C PRO A 100 -1.72 -4.74 11.76
N VAL A 101 -1.85 -6.07 11.85
CA VAL A 101 -2.79 -6.84 11.03
C VAL A 101 -4.23 -6.67 11.53
N THR A 102 -5.13 -6.29 10.63
CA THR A 102 -6.55 -6.12 10.90
C THR A 102 -7.41 -7.07 10.09
N HIS A 103 -6.97 -7.40 8.87
CA HIS A 103 -7.65 -8.35 7.99
C HIS A 103 -6.67 -9.39 7.50
N MET A 104 -7.14 -10.63 7.35
CA MET A 104 -6.34 -11.71 6.81
C MET A 104 -7.23 -12.72 6.10
N VAL A 105 -6.78 -13.18 4.93
CA VAL A 105 -7.43 -14.27 4.22
C VAL A 105 -7.26 -15.57 5.02
N PRO A 106 -8.33 -16.25 5.44
CA PRO A 106 -8.22 -17.52 6.15
C PRO A 106 -7.47 -18.56 5.31
N ALA A 107 -6.57 -19.34 5.93
CA ALA A 107 -5.74 -20.30 5.20
C ALA A 107 -6.58 -21.33 4.43
N SER A 108 -7.67 -21.81 5.04
CA SER A 108 -8.62 -22.75 4.42
C SER A 108 -9.35 -22.18 3.21
N LEU A 109 -9.47 -20.85 3.09
CA LEU A 109 -10.23 -20.15 2.04
C LEU A 109 -9.32 -19.37 1.09
N SER A 110 -8.01 -19.63 1.10
CA SER A 110 -7.01 -18.84 0.35
C SER A 110 -7.16 -18.85 -1.17
N LYS A 111 -8.04 -19.70 -1.70
CA LYS A 111 -8.34 -19.84 -3.14
C LYS A 111 -9.65 -19.15 -3.55
N GLU A 112 -10.49 -18.75 -2.59
CA GLU A 112 -11.87 -18.33 -2.90
C GLU A 112 -11.95 -16.91 -3.45
N LYS A 113 -11.38 -15.93 -2.74
CA LYS A 113 -11.46 -14.51 -3.08
C LYS A 113 -10.05 -13.90 -3.17
N PRO A 114 -9.29 -14.19 -4.24
CA PRO A 114 -7.87 -13.84 -4.34
C PRO A 114 -7.59 -12.33 -4.32
N GLN A 115 -8.57 -11.50 -4.66
CA GLN A 115 -8.49 -10.05 -4.65
C GLN A 115 -8.84 -9.43 -3.28
N SER A 116 -9.39 -10.21 -2.36
CA SER A 116 -9.79 -9.71 -1.05
C SER A 116 -8.58 -9.57 -0.12
N ILE A 117 -8.65 -8.60 0.78
CA ILE A 117 -7.74 -8.48 1.92
C ILE A 117 -8.09 -9.43 3.08
N GLY A 118 -9.17 -10.19 2.93
CA GLY A 118 -9.66 -11.18 3.88
C GLY A 118 -10.78 -10.65 4.76
N VAL A 119 -10.95 -11.33 5.89
CA VAL A 119 -11.94 -10.99 6.92
C VAL A 119 -11.23 -10.36 8.13
N PRO A 120 -11.94 -9.60 8.97
CA PRO A 120 -11.37 -9.06 10.20
C PRO A 120 -10.75 -10.16 11.08
N VAL A 121 -9.58 -9.88 11.65
CA VAL A 121 -8.96 -10.78 12.64
C VAL A 121 -9.75 -10.75 13.95
N LYS A 122 -9.54 -11.76 14.80
CA LYS A 122 -10.27 -11.89 16.07
C LYS A 122 -10.20 -10.61 16.90
N SER A 123 -11.32 -10.28 17.56
CA SER A 123 -11.46 -9.11 18.43
C SER A 123 -11.27 -7.76 17.71
N THR A 124 -11.51 -7.71 16.39
CA THR A 124 -11.45 -6.49 15.59
C THR A 124 -12.82 -6.22 14.98
N ASP A 125 -13.45 -5.12 15.38
CA ASP A 125 -14.65 -4.59 14.75
C ASP A 125 -14.25 -3.74 13.54
N VAL A 126 -15.00 -3.88 12.44
CA VAL A 126 -14.76 -3.12 11.21
C VAL A 126 -16.10 -2.63 10.67
N LYS A 127 -16.13 -1.39 10.18
CA LYS A 127 -17.25 -0.83 9.41
C LYS A 127 -16.72 -0.03 8.23
N VAL A 128 -17.55 0.10 7.20
CA VAL A 128 -17.30 0.99 6.05
C VAL A 128 -18.16 2.23 6.23
N VAL A 129 -17.59 3.42 6.05
CA VAL A 129 -18.23 4.69 6.41
C VAL A 129 -18.09 5.70 5.27
N ASP A 130 -19.15 6.44 4.97
CA ASP A 130 -19.06 7.61 4.09
C ASP A 130 -18.14 8.68 4.71
N PRO A 131 -17.02 9.06 4.08
CA PRO A 131 -16.09 10.04 4.65
C PRO A 131 -16.64 11.47 4.72
N GLU A 132 -17.71 11.79 3.99
CA GLU A 132 -18.39 13.08 3.99
C GLU A 132 -19.51 13.14 5.04
N THR A 133 -20.34 12.10 5.13
CA THR A 133 -21.52 12.08 6.03
C THR A 133 -21.27 11.38 7.37
N ASN A 134 -20.22 10.57 7.48
CA ASN A 134 -19.96 9.65 8.59
C ASN A 134 -21.02 8.56 8.80
N GLU A 135 -21.86 8.31 7.81
CA GLU A 135 -22.86 7.24 7.87
C GLU A 135 -22.25 5.91 7.48
N THR A 136 -22.67 4.83 8.16
CA THR A 136 -22.25 3.47 7.83
C THR A 136 -22.82 3.05 6.49
N ARG A 137 -21.97 2.47 5.64
CA ARG A 137 -22.31 1.92 4.33
C ARG A 137 -22.89 0.51 4.42
N SER A 138 -23.76 0.20 3.48
CA SER A 138 -24.32 -1.15 3.30
C SER A 138 -23.35 -2.07 2.57
N THR A 139 -23.66 -3.37 2.53
CA THR A 139 -22.88 -4.36 1.79
C THR A 139 -22.68 -3.94 0.33
N GLY A 140 -21.45 -4.03 -0.17
CA GLY A 140 -21.06 -3.68 -1.53
C GLY A 140 -20.86 -2.17 -1.79
N GLU A 141 -21.28 -1.29 -0.88
CA GLU A 141 -21.10 0.16 -1.03
C GLU A 141 -19.70 0.60 -0.59
N GLU A 142 -19.11 1.53 -1.35
CA GLU A 142 -17.79 2.06 -1.04
C GLU A 142 -17.83 3.11 0.08
N GLY A 143 -16.81 3.06 0.92
CA GLY A 143 -16.53 4.08 1.94
C GLY A 143 -15.16 3.87 2.57
N GLU A 144 -14.82 4.72 3.53
CA GLU A 144 -13.62 4.57 4.33
C GLU A 144 -13.76 3.40 5.31
N ILE A 145 -12.75 2.53 5.37
CA ILE A 145 -12.71 1.45 6.34
C ILE A 145 -12.32 2.03 7.70
N TRP A 146 -13.18 1.82 8.71
CA TRP A 146 -12.92 2.19 10.09
C TRP A 146 -12.76 0.94 10.94
N ILE A 147 -11.82 0.98 11.89
CA ILE A 147 -11.39 -0.20 12.66
C ILE A 147 -11.40 0.13 14.14
N ARG A 148 -11.91 -0.80 14.96
CA ARG A 148 -11.86 -0.72 16.41
C ARG A 148 -11.43 -2.06 16.99
N GLY A 149 -10.52 -2.05 17.95
CA GLY A 149 -10.02 -3.28 18.55
C GLY A 149 -8.87 -3.03 19.52
N PRO A 150 -8.43 -4.06 20.27
CA PRO A 150 -7.34 -3.95 21.25
C PRO A 150 -5.97 -3.72 20.59
N ASN A 151 -5.88 -3.90 19.28
CA ASN A 151 -4.68 -3.70 18.46
C ASN A 151 -4.51 -2.26 17.97
N VAL A 152 -5.54 -1.40 18.11
CA VAL A 152 -5.46 0.02 17.75
C VAL A 152 -4.52 0.74 18.72
N MET A 153 -3.66 1.59 18.19
CA MET A 153 -2.67 2.34 18.94
C MET A 153 -3.31 3.22 20.02
N LYS A 154 -2.53 3.56 21.05
CA LYS A 154 -2.93 4.58 22.04
C LYS A 154 -3.00 6.00 21.44
N GLY A 155 -2.27 6.23 20.35
CA GLY A 155 -2.10 7.53 19.71
C GLY A 155 -0.66 7.79 19.28
N TYR A 156 -0.48 8.87 18.52
CA TYR A 156 0.83 9.33 18.10
C TYR A 156 1.55 10.06 19.24
N LEU A 157 2.81 9.70 19.49
CA LEU A 157 3.62 10.30 20.54
C LEU A 157 3.75 11.82 20.31
N ASN A 158 3.37 12.61 21.32
CA ASN A 158 3.41 14.09 21.31
C ASN A 158 2.60 14.75 20.18
N LEU A 159 1.65 14.03 19.56
CA LEU A 159 0.79 14.54 18.49
C LEU A 159 -0.70 14.24 18.79
N PRO A 160 -1.27 14.90 19.82
CA PRO A 160 -2.65 14.65 20.24
C PRO A 160 -3.67 15.07 19.18
N ASP A 161 -3.41 16.12 18.39
CA ASP A 161 -4.30 16.54 17.29
C ASP A 161 -4.35 15.50 16.18
N ALA A 162 -3.18 14.97 15.77
CA ALA A 162 -3.14 13.90 14.78
C ALA A 162 -3.88 12.65 15.25
N THR A 163 -3.79 12.33 16.55
CA THR A 163 -4.51 11.22 17.17
C THR A 163 -6.03 11.44 17.14
N ARG A 164 -6.51 12.62 17.57
CA ARG A 164 -7.93 12.98 17.52
C ARG A 164 -8.49 13.01 16.10
N ASN A 165 -7.67 13.38 15.12
CA ASN A 165 -8.10 13.44 13.73
C ASN A 165 -8.28 12.05 13.09
N CYS A 166 -7.62 11.02 13.62
CA CYS A 166 -7.72 9.65 13.09
C CYS A 166 -8.44 8.67 14.02
N ILE A 167 -8.70 9.01 15.28
CA ILE A 167 -9.48 8.19 16.22
C ILE A 167 -10.70 9.00 16.66
N THR A 168 -11.90 8.48 16.36
CA THR A 168 -13.16 9.11 16.75
C THR A 168 -13.40 9.01 18.25
N ASP A 169 -14.30 9.85 18.78
CA ASP A 169 -14.63 9.87 20.21
C ASP A 169 -15.22 8.53 20.71
N ASP A 170 -15.87 7.77 19.83
CA ASP A 170 -16.40 6.42 20.10
C ASP A 170 -15.39 5.29 19.79
N GLY A 171 -14.12 5.63 19.55
CA GLY A 171 -12.98 4.72 19.54
C GLY A 171 -12.69 4.04 18.19
N TRP A 172 -13.22 4.55 17.08
CA TRP A 172 -12.90 4.03 15.75
C TRP A 172 -11.68 4.72 15.16
N PHE A 173 -10.72 3.92 14.72
CA PHE A 173 -9.61 4.37 13.91
C PHE A 173 -9.99 4.46 12.44
N ARG A 174 -9.84 5.65 11.87
CA ARG A 174 -10.04 5.98 10.46
C ARG A 174 -8.79 5.62 9.66
N THR A 175 -8.90 4.60 8.81
CA THR A 175 -7.71 4.07 8.11
C THR A 175 -7.20 4.98 7.00
N GLY A 176 -8.06 5.82 6.42
CA GLY A 176 -7.78 6.52 5.18
C GLY A 176 -7.73 5.62 3.95
N ASP A 177 -8.20 4.37 4.03
CA ASP A 177 -8.33 3.45 2.91
C ASP A 177 -9.82 3.30 2.53
N ILE A 178 -10.13 3.37 1.23
CA ILE A 178 -11.47 3.17 0.69
C ILE A 178 -11.66 1.71 0.31
N GLY A 179 -12.80 1.16 0.68
CA GLY A 179 -13.16 -0.20 0.38
C GLY A 179 -14.63 -0.48 0.57
N HIS A 180 -14.97 -1.75 0.42
CA HIS A 180 -16.30 -2.30 0.68
C HIS A 180 -16.16 -3.72 1.24
N PHE A 181 -17.27 -4.29 1.67
CA PHE A 181 -17.36 -5.70 2.04
C PHE A 181 -18.51 -6.38 1.28
N ASP A 182 -18.38 -7.67 1.03
CA ASP A 182 -19.42 -8.46 0.37
C ASP A 182 -20.36 -9.17 1.35
N GLU A 183 -21.34 -9.91 0.82
CA GLU A 183 -22.35 -10.64 1.60
C GLU A 183 -21.74 -11.72 2.51
N ASP A 184 -20.54 -12.20 2.18
CA ASP A 184 -19.79 -13.19 2.96
C ASP A 184 -18.87 -12.54 4.01
N GLY A 185 -18.87 -11.20 4.10
CA GLY A 185 -18.06 -10.42 5.04
C GLY A 185 -16.59 -10.28 4.64
N TRP A 186 -16.23 -10.54 3.38
CA TRP A 186 -14.88 -10.33 2.87
C TRP A 186 -14.68 -8.88 2.46
N PHE A 187 -13.53 -8.32 2.83
CA PHE A 187 -13.22 -6.91 2.58
C PHE A 187 -12.33 -6.74 1.35
N TYR A 188 -12.56 -5.64 0.66
CA TYR A 188 -11.83 -5.27 -0.55
C TYR A 188 -11.37 -3.82 -0.44
N ILE A 189 -10.10 -3.58 -0.76
CA ILE A 189 -9.56 -2.22 -0.86
C ILE A 189 -9.68 -1.79 -2.31
N THR A 190 -10.46 -0.74 -2.57
CA THR A 190 -10.67 -0.21 -3.91
C THR A 190 -9.78 1.00 -4.18
N ASP A 191 -9.51 1.81 -3.16
CA ASP A 191 -8.60 2.94 -3.25
C ASP A 191 -7.92 3.24 -1.90
N ARG A 192 -6.91 4.10 -1.91
CA ARG A 192 -6.58 4.88 -0.72
C ARG A 192 -7.23 6.22 -0.85
N LEU A 193 -7.81 6.73 0.23
CA LEU A 193 -8.31 8.12 0.32
C LEU A 193 -7.19 9.16 0.03
N LYS A 194 -5.94 8.69 -0.12
CA LYS A 194 -4.71 9.39 -0.56
C LYS A 194 -4.01 8.71 -1.77
N GLU A 195 -4.71 8.59 -2.90
CA GLU A 195 -4.22 8.95 -4.26
C GLU A 195 -2.91 8.30 -4.76
N LEU A 196 -2.93 7.16 -5.48
CA LEU A 196 -1.76 6.62 -6.21
C LEU A 196 -1.92 6.72 -7.73
N ILE A 197 -0.83 6.97 -8.46
CA ILE A 197 -0.80 7.13 -9.93
C ILE A 197 -0.36 5.81 -10.58
N LYS A 198 -1.12 5.31 -11.55
CA LYS A 198 -0.92 3.99 -12.18
C LYS A 198 -0.18 4.10 -13.51
N VAL A 199 1.15 4.02 -13.47
CA VAL A 199 2.04 4.15 -14.65
C VAL A 199 2.47 2.78 -15.14
N LYS A 200 1.92 2.29 -16.26
CA LYS A 200 2.23 0.97 -16.86
C LYS A 200 2.14 -0.19 -15.85
N GLY A 201 1.17 -0.14 -14.94
CA GLY A 201 1.00 -1.13 -13.87
C GLY A 201 1.93 -0.96 -12.67
N LEU A 202 2.82 0.04 -12.69
CA LEU A 202 3.60 0.47 -11.53
C LEU A 202 2.84 1.59 -10.80
N GLN A 203 2.95 1.60 -9.47
CA GLN A 203 2.28 2.59 -8.63
C GLN A 203 3.27 3.69 -8.26
N VAL A 204 2.88 4.94 -8.49
CA VAL A 204 3.65 6.13 -8.13
C VAL A 204 2.87 6.88 -7.06
N ALA A 205 3.51 7.12 -5.92
CA ALA A 205 2.94 7.92 -4.85
C ALA A 205 3.13 9.42 -5.16
N PRO A 206 2.06 10.22 -5.33
CA PRO A 206 2.14 11.66 -5.51
C PRO A 206 2.93 12.35 -4.40
N ALA A 207 2.70 11.94 -3.15
CA ALA A 207 3.36 12.51 -1.97
C ALA A 207 4.90 12.39 -2.03
N GLU A 208 5.43 11.34 -2.65
CA GLU A 208 6.87 11.17 -2.85
C GLU A 208 7.43 12.24 -3.79
N LEU A 209 6.72 12.50 -4.90
CA LEU A 209 7.11 13.49 -5.88
C LEU A 209 6.90 14.93 -5.36
N GLU A 210 5.84 15.15 -4.57
CA GLU A 210 5.58 16.43 -3.89
C GLU A 210 6.66 16.79 -2.90
N ALA A 211 7.02 15.85 -2.02
CA ALA A 211 8.07 16.04 -1.03
C ALA A 211 9.40 16.37 -1.72
N LEU A 212 9.68 15.75 -2.87
CA LEU A 212 10.86 16.08 -3.67
C LEU A 212 10.78 17.49 -4.26
N LEU A 213 9.66 17.84 -4.89
CA LEU A 213 9.47 19.14 -5.57
C LEU A 213 9.65 20.32 -4.61
N VAL A 214 9.13 20.24 -3.38
CA VAL A 214 9.26 21.32 -2.39
C VAL A 214 10.68 21.50 -1.85
N THR A 215 11.62 20.59 -2.13
CA THR A 215 13.05 20.78 -1.83
C THR A 215 13.79 21.63 -2.86
N HIS A 216 13.16 21.95 -3.98
CA HIS A 216 13.72 22.83 -5.00
C HIS A 216 13.65 24.30 -4.55
N GLU A 217 14.76 25.02 -4.52
CA GLU A 217 14.85 26.39 -3.96
C GLU A 217 13.89 27.41 -4.60
N LYS A 218 13.52 27.20 -5.87
CA LYS A 218 12.60 28.04 -6.64
C LYS A 218 11.12 27.64 -6.55
N ILE A 219 10.75 26.55 -5.86
CA ILE A 219 9.37 26.07 -5.70
C ILE A 219 8.86 26.49 -4.32
N ALA A 220 7.64 27.04 -4.27
CA ALA A 220 6.99 27.43 -3.02
C ALA A 220 6.06 26.33 -2.49
N ASP A 221 5.33 25.63 -3.38
CA ASP A 221 4.37 24.58 -3.05
C ASP A 221 4.16 23.70 -4.29
N ALA A 222 3.73 22.44 -4.10
CA ALA A 222 3.51 21.51 -5.20
C ALA A 222 2.44 20.46 -4.90
N ALA A 223 1.79 19.98 -5.95
CA ALA A 223 0.87 18.84 -5.92
C ALA A 223 1.06 17.98 -7.17
N VAL A 224 0.93 16.66 -7.05
CA VAL A 224 1.06 15.73 -8.17
C VAL A 224 -0.23 14.91 -8.34
N ILE A 225 -0.65 14.68 -9.58
CA ILE A 225 -1.80 13.82 -9.91
C ILE A 225 -1.46 12.88 -11.06
N GLY A 226 -2.25 11.83 -11.21
CA GLY A 226 -2.27 11.01 -12.41
C GLY A 226 -3.16 11.65 -13.46
N VAL A 227 -2.63 11.86 -14.67
CA VAL A 227 -3.41 12.26 -15.85
C VAL A 227 -3.45 11.11 -16.85
N ALA A 228 -4.55 11.01 -17.60
CA ALA A 228 -4.73 9.95 -18.60
C ALA A 228 -3.62 10.03 -19.66
N ASN A 229 -3.07 8.87 -20.02
CA ASN A 229 -2.03 8.77 -21.03
C ASN A 229 -2.21 7.49 -21.85
N GLU A 230 -2.34 7.61 -23.17
CA GLU A 230 -2.62 6.50 -24.08
C GLU A 230 -1.60 5.36 -24.01
N ARG A 231 -0.34 5.66 -23.65
CA ARG A 231 0.75 4.67 -23.62
C ARG A 231 1.09 4.18 -22.22
N LEU A 232 0.77 4.96 -21.18
CA LEU A 232 1.14 4.68 -19.80
C LEU A 232 -0.05 4.28 -18.92
N GLY A 233 -1.29 4.44 -19.38
CA GLY A 233 -2.50 4.41 -18.55
C GLY A 233 -2.64 5.75 -17.85
N GLU A 234 -1.81 5.98 -16.83
CA GLU A 234 -1.65 7.29 -16.21
C GLU A 234 -0.19 7.77 -16.30
N ALA A 235 -0.02 9.10 -16.35
CA ALA A 235 1.27 9.76 -16.26
C ALA A 235 1.25 10.75 -15.08
N PRO A 236 2.32 10.83 -14.27
CA PRO A 236 2.40 11.85 -13.23
C PRO A 236 2.50 13.24 -13.84
N ARG A 237 1.61 14.16 -13.43
CA ARG A 237 1.67 15.60 -13.71
C ARG A 237 1.85 16.36 -12.42
N ALA A 238 2.73 17.37 -12.42
CA ALA A 238 2.92 18.27 -11.28
C ALA A 238 2.24 19.62 -11.51
N TYR A 239 1.63 20.15 -10.46
CA TYR A 239 1.16 21.54 -10.34
C TYR A 239 2.08 22.25 -9.36
N VAL A 240 2.63 23.40 -9.74
CA VAL A 240 3.72 24.06 -9.03
C VAL A 240 3.40 25.53 -8.79
N VAL A 241 3.57 25.98 -7.55
CA VAL A 241 3.56 27.40 -7.18
C VAL A 241 5.01 27.90 -7.20
N LYS A 242 5.28 28.94 -7.99
CA LYS A 242 6.63 29.50 -8.11
C LYS A 242 6.99 30.36 -6.90
N LYS A 243 8.19 30.14 -6.34
CA LYS A 243 8.85 31.10 -5.45
C LYS A 243 9.70 32.10 -6.23
N ASN A 244 10.22 31.67 -7.38
CA ASN A 244 11.00 32.50 -8.30
C ASN A 244 10.38 32.44 -9.70
N SER A 245 10.09 33.60 -10.29
CA SER A 245 9.47 33.73 -11.61
C SER A 245 10.29 33.11 -12.75
N SER A 246 11.61 32.95 -12.56
CA SER A 246 12.50 32.39 -13.57
C SER A 246 12.40 30.86 -13.73
N LEU A 247 11.67 30.15 -12.85
CA LEU A 247 11.53 28.69 -12.91
C LEU A 247 10.78 28.26 -14.19
N ARG A 248 11.31 27.24 -14.88
CA ARG A 248 10.74 26.68 -16.12
C ARG A 248 10.32 25.23 -15.92
N GLU A 249 9.31 24.78 -16.67
CA GLU A 249 8.78 23.39 -16.59
C GLU A 249 9.88 22.34 -16.76
N ARG A 250 10.72 22.51 -17.80
CA ARG A 250 11.85 21.63 -18.08
C ARG A 250 12.84 21.52 -16.92
N GLU A 251 13.08 22.60 -16.18
CA GLU A 251 13.96 22.59 -15.00
C GLU A 251 13.37 21.69 -13.91
N VAL A 252 12.04 21.72 -13.72
CA VAL A 252 11.31 20.88 -12.76
C VAL A 252 11.33 19.41 -13.18
N GLU A 253 11.08 19.13 -14.47
CA GLU A 253 11.11 17.77 -15.02
C GLU A 253 12.50 17.14 -14.89
N GLU A 254 13.55 17.87 -15.27
CA GLU A 254 14.95 17.42 -15.17
C GLU A 254 15.36 17.23 -13.70
N TYR A 255 14.91 18.13 -12.80
CA TYR A 255 15.17 18.01 -11.37
C TYR A 255 14.60 16.72 -10.77
N VAL A 256 13.37 16.36 -11.14
CA VAL A 256 12.73 15.11 -10.69
C VAL A 256 13.40 13.91 -11.36
N ALA A 257 13.57 13.93 -12.69
CA ALA A 257 14.16 12.82 -13.44
C ALA A 257 15.59 12.46 -12.98
N GLY A 258 16.36 13.44 -12.49
CA GLY A 258 17.69 13.21 -11.93
C GLY A 258 17.71 12.51 -10.56
N ARG A 259 16.55 12.31 -9.91
CA ARG A 259 16.45 11.87 -8.51
C ARG A 259 15.50 10.69 -8.27
N VAL A 260 14.68 10.31 -9.25
CA VAL A 260 13.70 9.23 -9.13
C VAL A 260 13.78 8.23 -10.28
N ALA A 261 13.14 7.08 -10.14
CA ALA A 261 13.08 6.06 -11.19
C ALA A 261 12.21 6.51 -12.38
N LYS A 262 12.50 5.99 -13.58
CA LYS A 262 11.85 6.36 -14.86
C LYS A 262 10.31 6.37 -14.85
N HIS A 263 9.69 5.43 -14.15
CA HIS A 263 8.23 5.34 -14.08
C HIS A 263 7.59 6.43 -13.21
N LYS A 264 8.38 7.17 -12.43
CA LYS A 264 7.95 8.30 -11.60
C LYS A 264 8.23 9.66 -12.26
N HIS A 265 8.77 9.67 -13.48
CA HIS A 265 9.01 10.91 -14.21
C HIS A 265 7.70 11.64 -14.48
N LEU A 266 7.75 12.97 -14.53
CA LEU A 266 6.59 13.84 -14.78
C LEU A 266 6.19 13.85 -16.26
N VAL A 267 5.90 12.67 -16.82
CA VAL A 267 5.52 12.51 -18.25
C VAL A 267 4.16 13.16 -18.55
N GLY A 268 3.34 13.41 -17.53
CA GLY A 268 2.12 14.19 -17.63
C GLY A 268 2.36 15.69 -17.78
N GLY A 269 3.59 16.16 -17.56
CA GLY A 269 4.00 17.57 -17.65
C GLY A 269 4.03 18.30 -16.30
N VAL A 270 4.30 19.59 -16.37
CA VAL A 270 4.32 20.52 -15.24
C VAL A 270 3.44 21.72 -15.58
N GLU A 271 2.55 22.11 -14.67
CA GLU A 271 1.74 23.31 -14.80
C GLU A 271 2.01 24.27 -13.64
N PHE A 272 2.05 25.57 -13.96
CA PHE A 272 2.21 26.61 -12.94
C PHE A 272 0.86 27.17 -12.54
N VAL A 273 0.62 27.21 -11.23
CA VAL A 273 -0.62 27.73 -10.63
C VAL A 273 -0.28 28.76 -9.57
N ASP A 274 -1.22 29.68 -9.33
CA ASP A 274 -1.05 30.71 -8.30
C ASP A 274 -1.08 30.12 -6.89
N ALA A 275 -1.86 29.05 -6.69
CA ALA A 275 -1.96 28.33 -5.42
C ALA A 275 -2.35 26.86 -5.63
N ILE A 276 -1.88 25.98 -4.73
CA ILE A 276 -2.37 24.60 -4.66
C ILE A 276 -3.71 24.60 -3.92
N PRO A 277 -4.80 24.10 -4.52
CA PRO A 277 -6.10 24.05 -3.88
C PRO A 277 -6.04 23.10 -2.69
N LYS A 278 -6.26 23.63 -1.49
CA LYS A 278 -6.24 22.90 -0.23
C LYS A 278 -7.53 23.14 0.53
N SER A 279 -7.98 22.14 1.28
CA SER A 279 -9.05 22.29 2.26
C SER A 279 -8.61 23.17 3.43
N ALA A 280 -9.56 23.57 4.27
CA ALA A 280 -9.28 24.29 5.51
C ALA A 280 -8.31 23.56 6.46
N SER A 281 -8.20 22.23 6.34
CA SER A 281 -7.25 21.41 7.11
C SER A 281 -5.90 21.20 6.41
N GLY A 282 -5.64 21.90 5.30
CA GLY A 282 -4.38 21.81 4.55
C GLY A 282 -4.27 20.62 3.59
N LYS A 283 -5.30 19.75 3.51
CA LYS A 283 -5.33 18.62 2.55
C LYS A 283 -5.43 19.13 1.12
N ILE A 284 -4.54 18.68 0.23
CA ILE A 284 -4.61 18.97 -1.21
C ILE A 284 -5.93 18.42 -1.78
N LEU A 285 -6.67 19.27 -2.48
CA LEU A 285 -7.93 18.94 -3.15
C LEU A 285 -7.65 18.58 -4.60
N ARG A 286 -7.05 17.40 -4.85
CA ARG A 286 -6.60 16.99 -6.20
C ARG A 286 -7.71 16.93 -7.24
N ARG A 287 -8.97 16.74 -6.82
CA ARG A 287 -10.13 16.83 -7.72
C ARG A 287 -10.23 18.17 -8.45
N LEU A 288 -9.81 19.26 -7.80
CA LEU A 288 -9.84 20.60 -8.39
C LEU A 288 -8.69 20.80 -9.37
N LEU A 289 -7.57 20.11 -9.17
CA LEU A 289 -6.44 20.14 -10.10
C LEU A 289 -6.75 19.41 -11.41
N LYS A 290 -7.58 18.35 -11.38
CA LYS A 290 -8.02 17.64 -12.60
C LYS A 290 -8.84 18.49 -13.58
N GLN A 291 -9.32 19.66 -13.15
CA GLN A 291 -10.17 20.56 -13.93
C GLN A 291 -9.38 21.72 -14.57
N ILE A 292 -8.08 21.82 -14.25
CA ILE A 292 -7.12 22.75 -14.82
C ILE A 292 -6.43 22.04 -15.99
#